data_AF-A0A9E0Y875-F1
#
_entry.id   AF-A0A9E0Y875-F1
#
_cell.length_a   1.000
_cell.length_b   1.000
_cell.length_c   1.000
_cell.angle_alpha   90.00
_cell.angle_beta   90.00
_cell.angle_gamma   90.00
#
_symmetry.space_group_name_H-M   'P 1'
#
loop_
_entity.id
_entity.type
_entity.pdbx_description
1 polymer ?
#
loop_
_entity_poly.entity_id
_entity_poly.type
_entity_poly.pdbx_seq_one_letter_code
_entity_poly.pdbx_strand_id
1 'polypeptide(L)'
;KRRRGEEEVFPKNGFDTFSEALDRFYLEKEAERNFQNLARNAVNKIKRELARREKLVLKLRADLVAHGDPEQWKRYGDLLLANLADAVRIDGKTLVVDYFDEGIPTVEIETDENDSLTAAAEKFFRRYTKARNAREEVARRIAELESQLADFRAQMTRVERAVAERDEGFLQDLLGPDSSAAAKKSKDRKPGEFNGARRFRSSDDFEILVGKASKDNDFLTFRVARAQDLWLHAADYPGSHVIVKNPNRREIPQKTLLEAAQLAAFYSDARRQPKVAVHYTPKKFVNKPKGAVPGLVSLSAFKTILVEPQVAVGE
;
A
#
# COMPACT_ATOMS: atom_id res chain seq x y z
N LYS A 1 6.31 79.44 1.19
CA LYS A 1 5.08 78.73 1.64
C LYS A 1 4.99 77.38 0.94
N ARG A 2 5.56 76.31 1.51
CA ARG A 2 5.34 74.92 1.05
C ARG A 2 4.24 74.32 1.93
N ARG A 3 3.14 73.90 1.30
CA ARG A 3 2.01 73.22 1.96
C ARG A 3 2.53 71.90 2.58
N ARG A 4 2.32 71.73 3.88
CA ARG A 4 2.47 70.43 4.56
C ARG A 4 1.50 69.46 3.91
N GLY A 5 2.00 68.33 3.44
CA GLY A 5 1.17 67.21 3.01
C GLY A 5 0.34 66.75 4.20
N GLU A 6 -0.96 66.58 3.97
CA GLU A 6 -1.84 65.87 4.88
C GLU A 6 -1.34 64.43 4.94
N GLU A 7 -0.81 64.02 6.09
CA GLU A 7 -0.55 62.62 6.39
C GLU A 7 -1.90 61.91 6.37
N GLU A 8 -2.12 61.02 5.40
CA GLU A 8 -3.24 60.07 5.45
C GLU A 8 -3.08 59.22 6.71
N VAL A 9 -3.79 59.61 7.77
CA VAL A 9 -3.84 58.88 9.02
C VAL A 9 -4.70 57.65 8.79
N PHE A 10 -4.06 56.51 8.52
CA PHE A 10 -4.71 55.21 8.52
C PHE A 10 -5.41 55.02 9.89
N PRO A 11 -6.73 54.77 9.92
CA PRO A 11 -7.45 54.64 11.18
C PRO A 11 -6.85 53.50 12.00
N LYS A 12 -6.42 53.80 13.23
CA LYS A 12 -5.69 52.87 14.10
C LYS A 12 -6.48 51.61 14.50
N ASN A 13 -7.79 51.51 14.18
CA ASN A 13 -8.65 50.35 14.46
C ASN A 13 -8.45 49.71 15.86
N GLY A 14 -8.08 50.51 16.88
CA GLY A 14 -7.83 50.06 18.25
C GLY A 14 -6.43 49.50 18.55
N PHE A 15 -5.43 49.66 17.67
CA PHE A 15 -4.05 49.19 17.86
C PHE A 15 -3.08 50.34 18.16
N ASP A 16 -2.09 50.10 19.01
CA ASP A 16 -1.13 51.12 19.45
C ASP A 16 -0.07 51.39 18.38
N THR A 17 0.32 50.36 17.62
CA THR A 17 1.31 50.44 16.54
C THR A 17 0.88 49.71 15.26
N PHE A 18 1.44 50.13 14.12
CA PHE A 18 1.25 49.43 12.85
C PHE A 18 1.84 48.00 12.86
N SER A 19 2.93 47.79 13.62
CA SER A 19 3.53 46.47 13.81
C SER A 19 2.56 45.51 14.48
N GLU A 20 1.88 45.96 15.54
CA GLU A 20 0.89 45.16 16.27
C GLU A 20 -0.32 44.80 15.40
N ALA A 21 -0.81 45.75 14.59
CA ALA A 21 -1.88 45.50 13.63
C ALA A 21 -1.47 44.45 12.57
N LEU A 22 -0.23 44.52 12.07
CA LEU A 22 0.31 43.53 11.14
C LEU A 22 0.48 42.16 11.78
N ASP A 23 1.05 42.10 12.98
CA ASP A 23 1.27 40.84 13.70
C ASP A 23 -0.05 40.11 13.93
N ARG A 24 -1.08 40.81 14.40
CA ARG A 24 -2.41 40.23 14.58
C ARG A 24 -3.02 39.74 13.27
N PHE A 25 -2.95 40.55 12.21
CA PHE A 25 -3.45 40.14 10.89
C PHE A 25 -2.76 38.86 10.38
N TYR A 26 -1.44 38.76 10.52
CA TYR A 26 -0.70 37.58 10.10
C TYR A 26 -0.93 36.36 10.99
N LEU A 27 -1.10 36.55 12.30
CA LEU A 27 -1.46 35.47 13.23
C LEU A 27 -2.85 34.88 12.91
N GLU A 28 -3.85 35.73 12.69
CA GLU A 28 -5.21 35.28 12.32
C GLU A 28 -5.19 34.56 10.97
N LYS A 29 -4.44 35.09 9.99
CA LYS A 29 -4.27 34.45 8.68
C LYS A 29 -3.53 33.12 8.76
N GLU A 30 -2.55 33.00 9.64
CA GLU A 30 -1.82 31.74 9.87
C GLU A 30 -2.70 30.69 10.57
N ALA A 31 -3.45 31.08 11.60
CA ALA A 31 -4.41 30.22 12.28
C ALA A 31 -5.46 29.67 11.30
N GLU A 32 -6.03 30.53 10.47
CA GLU A 32 -7.00 30.14 9.42
C GLU A 32 -6.39 29.13 8.45
N ARG A 33 -5.18 29.39 7.96
CA ARG A 33 -4.48 28.48 7.05
C ARG A 33 -4.18 27.13 7.70
N ASN A 34 -3.78 27.13 8.97
CA ASN A 34 -3.49 25.90 9.71
C ASN A 34 -4.76 25.05 9.89
N PHE A 35 -5.86 25.69 10.28
CA PHE A 35 -7.16 25.05 10.38
C PHE A 35 -7.61 24.43 9.03
N GLN A 36 -7.54 25.20 7.95
CA GLN A 36 -7.91 24.70 6.61
C GLN A 36 -7.06 23.49 6.18
N ASN A 37 -5.76 23.50 6.48
CA ASN A 37 -4.89 22.37 6.19
C ASN A 37 -5.28 21.14 7.01
N LEU A 38 -5.58 21.33 8.30
CA LEU A 38 -5.99 20.27 9.21
C LEU A 38 -7.31 19.62 8.74
N ALA A 39 -8.33 20.44 8.46
CA ALA A 39 -9.62 20.03 7.92
C ALA A 39 -9.47 19.25 6.61
N ARG A 40 -8.71 19.81 5.65
CA ARG A 40 -8.44 19.16 4.36
C ARG A 40 -7.75 17.81 4.53
N ASN A 41 -6.79 17.71 5.45
CA ASN A 41 -6.06 16.46 5.69
C ASN A 41 -6.98 15.39 6.31
N ALA A 42 -7.81 15.78 7.27
CA ALA A 42 -8.79 14.89 7.91
C ALA A 42 -9.78 14.33 6.88
N VAL A 43 -10.41 15.20 6.09
CA VAL A 43 -11.33 14.81 5.01
C VAL A 43 -10.64 13.87 4.02
N ASN A 44 -9.43 14.21 3.57
CA ASN A 44 -8.69 13.38 2.61
C ASN A 44 -8.26 12.03 3.19
N LYS A 45 -8.05 11.91 4.50
CA LYS A 45 -7.77 10.62 5.16
C LYS A 45 -8.99 9.71 5.04
N ILE A 46 -10.17 10.19 5.42
CA ILE A 46 -11.41 9.39 5.36
C ILE A 46 -11.80 9.07 3.91
N LYS A 47 -11.73 10.04 2.99
CA LYS A 47 -12.00 9.79 1.56
C LYS A 47 -11.12 8.68 0.95
N ARG A 48 -9.83 8.63 1.34
CA ARG A 48 -8.91 7.58 0.89
C ARG A 48 -9.32 6.19 1.40
N GLU A 49 -9.71 6.09 2.67
CA GLU A 49 -10.15 4.83 3.27
C GLU A 49 -11.47 4.32 2.67
N LEU A 50 -12.41 5.22 2.38
CA LEU A 50 -13.65 4.92 1.65
C LEU A 50 -13.36 4.39 0.23
N ALA A 51 -12.63 5.17 -0.58
CA ALA A 51 -12.34 4.81 -1.96
C ALA A 51 -11.59 3.47 -2.08
N ARG A 52 -10.68 3.17 -1.15
CA ARG A 52 -9.94 1.90 -1.12
C ARG A 52 -10.87 0.71 -0.89
N ARG A 53 -11.83 0.84 0.03
CA ARG A 53 -12.79 -0.23 0.36
C ARG A 53 -13.86 -0.40 -0.71
N GLU A 54 -14.40 0.69 -1.25
CA GLU A 54 -15.37 0.65 -2.35
C GLU A 54 -14.77 -0.06 -3.57
N LYS A 55 -13.52 0.26 -3.92
CA LYS A 55 -12.80 -0.44 -5.00
C LYS A 55 -12.63 -1.93 -4.71
N LEU A 56 -12.36 -2.31 -3.46
CA LEU A 56 -12.21 -3.71 -3.08
C LEU A 56 -13.54 -4.46 -3.17
N VAL A 57 -14.64 -3.87 -2.71
CA VAL A 57 -15.99 -4.45 -2.82
C VAL A 57 -16.35 -4.68 -4.30
N LEU A 58 -16.11 -3.68 -5.17
CA LEU A 58 -16.36 -3.83 -6.61
C LEU A 58 -15.57 -4.99 -7.21
N LYS A 59 -14.29 -5.13 -6.84
CA LYS A 59 -13.46 -6.24 -7.31
C LYS A 59 -14.00 -7.59 -6.83
N LEU A 60 -14.34 -7.72 -5.55
CA LEU A 60 -14.87 -8.97 -4.99
C LEU A 60 -16.21 -9.37 -5.62
N ARG A 61 -17.08 -8.39 -5.91
CA ARG A 61 -18.33 -8.63 -6.65
C ARG A 61 -18.07 -9.11 -8.08
N ALA A 62 -17.08 -8.53 -8.77
CA ALA A 62 -16.68 -8.99 -10.10
C ALA A 62 -16.09 -10.41 -10.06
N ASP A 63 -15.25 -10.71 -9.07
CA ASP A 63 -14.67 -12.05 -8.87
C ASP A 63 -15.79 -13.09 -8.59
N LEU A 64 -16.83 -12.71 -7.83
CA LEU A 64 -17.99 -13.56 -7.57
C LEU A 64 -18.76 -13.90 -8.86
N VAL A 65 -19.00 -12.90 -9.72
CA VAL A 65 -19.64 -13.11 -11.02
C VAL A 65 -18.77 -14.01 -11.92
N ALA A 66 -17.45 -13.84 -11.90
CA ALA A 66 -16.52 -14.64 -12.70
C ALA A 66 -16.47 -16.12 -12.28
N HIS A 67 -16.81 -16.45 -11.04
CA HIS A 67 -16.93 -17.84 -10.58
C HIS A 67 -18.15 -18.58 -11.17
N GLY A 68 -19.09 -17.84 -11.79
CA GLY A 68 -20.30 -18.40 -12.38
C GLY A 68 -21.28 -18.94 -11.34
N ASP A 69 -22.30 -19.65 -11.83
CA ASP A 69 -23.33 -20.23 -10.98
C ASP A 69 -22.90 -21.63 -10.51
N PRO A 70 -22.68 -21.86 -9.20
CA PRO A 70 -22.31 -23.17 -8.67
C PRO A 70 -23.33 -24.25 -9.07
N GLU A 71 -24.61 -23.94 -9.01
CA GLU A 71 -25.71 -24.84 -9.32
C GLU A 71 -25.66 -25.30 -10.79
N GLN A 72 -25.29 -24.41 -11.71
CA GLN A 72 -25.07 -24.75 -13.12
C GLN A 72 -23.89 -25.72 -13.29
N TRP A 73 -22.78 -25.50 -12.57
CA TRP A 73 -21.64 -26.44 -12.60
C TRP A 73 -22.03 -27.82 -12.09
N LYS A 74 -22.86 -27.90 -11.05
CA LYS A 74 -23.38 -29.17 -10.56
C LYS A 74 -24.27 -29.85 -11.59
N ARG A 75 -25.21 -29.11 -12.20
CA ARG A 75 -26.11 -29.62 -13.26
C ARG A 75 -25.31 -30.22 -14.42
N TYR A 76 -24.25 -29.57 -14.89
CA TYR A 76 -23.39 -30.12 -15.95
C TYR A 76 -22.69 -31.41 -15.54
N GLY A 77 -22.19 -31.50 -14.30
CA GLY A 77 -21.62 -32.75 -13.78
C GLY A 77 -22.64 -33.89 -13.74
N ASP A 78 -23.84 -33.61 -13.22
CA ASP A 78 -24.93 -34.58 -13.11
C ASP A 78 -25.41 -35.05 -14.50
N LEU A 79 -25.57 -34.13 -15.45
CA LEU A 79 -25.99 -34.45 -16.83
C LEU A 79 -24.98 -35.32 -17.59
N LEU A 80 -23.68 -35.05 -17.43
CA LEU A 80 -22.64 -35.86 -18.06
C LEU A 80 -22.62 -37.29 -17.51
N LEU A 81 -22.87 -37.47 -16.20
CA LEU A 81 -22.97 -38.79 -15.59
C LEU A 81 -24.27 -39.51 -15.97
N ALA A 82 -25.37 -38.78 -16.16
CA ALA A 82 -26.65 -39.35 -16.60
C ALA A 82 -26.62 -39.82 -18.08
N ASN A 83 -25.76 -39.20 -18.92
CA ASN A 83 -25.69 -39.45 -20.35
C ASN A 83 -24.43 -40.22 -20.78
N LEU A 84 -23.82 -41.04 -19.90
CA LEU A 84 -22.57 -41.74 -20.22
C LEU A 84 -22.63 -42.64 -21.47
N ALA A 85 -23.81 -43.20 -21.78
CA ALA A 85 -24.02 -44.06 -22.95
C ALA A 85 -24.46 -43.29 -24.21
N ASP A 86 -25.22 -42.21 -24.04
CA ASP A 86 -25.95 -41.55 -25.14
C ASP A 86 -25.34 -40.20 -25.56
N ALA A 87 -24.35 -39.69 -24.82
CA ALA A 87 -23.73 -38.40 -25.10
C ALA A 87 -22.98 -38.40 -26.45
N VAL A 88 -23.17 -37.33 -27.22
CA VAL A 88 -22.52 -37.14 -28.52
C VAL A 88 -21.52 -35.99 -28.43
N ARG A 89 -20.30 -36.18 -28.93
CA ARG A 89 -19.25 -35.14 -28.94
C ARG A 89 -19.04 -34.56 -30.33
N ILE A 90 -19.09 -33.24 -30.44
CA ILE A 90 -18.91 -32.50 -31.70
C ILE A 90 -18.18 -31.18 -31.38
N ASP A 91 -17.07 -30.91 -32.08
CA ASP A 91 -16.30 -29.65 -32.01
C ASP A 91 -16.02 -29.13 -30.58
N GLY A 92 -15.46 -29.97 -29.70
CA GLY A 92 -15.15 -29.59 -28.32
C GLY A 92 -16.35 -29.43 -27.38
N LYS A 93 -17.54 -29.86 -27.81
CA LYS A 93 -18.77 -29.86 -27.01
C LYS A 93 -19.31 -31.28 -26.83
N THR A 94 -19.92 -31.53 -25.69
CA THR A 94 -20.71 -32.73 -25.42
C THR A 94 -22.19 -32.35 -25.40
N LEU A 95 -22.96 -32.93 -26.31
CA LEU A 95 -24.42 -32.87 -26.36
C LEU A 95 -24.98 -33.94 -25.42
N VAL A 96 -25.79 -33.53 -24.46
CA VAL A 96 -26.44 -34.39 -23.47
C VAL A 96 -27.94 -34.10 -23.42
N VAL A 97 -28.74 -35.09 -23.06
CA VAL A 97 -30.18 -34.91 -22.86
C VAL A 97 -30.44 -34.56 -21.40
N ASP A 98 -31.22 -33.51 -21.15
CA ASP A 98 -31.64 -33.14 -19.80
C ASP A 98 -32.93 -33.84 -19.41
N TYR A 99 -32.79 -35.03 -18.84
CA TYR A 99 -33.91 -35.84 -18.35
C TYR A 99 -34.59 -35.26 -17.10
N PHE A 100 -34.05 -34.20 -16.50
CA PHE A 100 -34.59 -33.58 -15.29
C PHE A 100 -35.54 -32.41 -15.59
N ASP A 101 -35.64 -32.00 -16.85
CA ASP A 101 -36.51 -30.93 -17.32
C ASP A 101 -37.73 -31.51 -18.06
N GLU A 102 -38.93 -30.95 -17.85
CA GLU A 102 -40.19 -31.44 -18.45
C GLU A 102 -40.15 -31.44 -19.98
N GLY A 103 -39.38 -30.51 -20.57
CA GLY A 103 -39.20 -30.41 -22.02
C GLY A 103 -38.15 -31.34 -22.62
N ILE A 104 -37.40 -32.07 -21.80
CA ILE A 104 -36.29 -32.97 -22.19
C ILE A 104 -35.38 -32.34 -23.27
N PRO A 105 -34.86 -31.11 -23.05
CA PRO A 105 -34.04 -30.43 -24.04
C PRO A 105 -32.68 -31.11 -24.19
N THR A 106 -32.07 -30.94 -25.36
CA THR A 106 -30.65 -31.23 -25.56
C THR A 106 -29.82 -30.04 -25.08
N VAL A 107 -28.82 -30.30 -24.23
CA VAL A 107 -27.92 -29.31 -23.65
C VAL A 107 -26.52 -29.51 -24.22
N GLU A 108 -25.90 -28.42 -24.65
CA GLU A 108 -24.49 -28.39 -25.07
C GLU A 108 -23.59 -28.02 -23.89
N ILE A 109 -22.63 -28.89 -23.55
CA ILE A 109 -21.66 -28.67 -22.49
C ILE A 109 -20.25 -28.64 -23.09
N GLU A 110 -19.51 -27.54 -22.87
CA GLU A 110 -18.11 -27.43 -23.29
C GLU A 110 -17.23 -28.39 -22.47
N THR A 111 -16.56 -29.32 -23.15
CA THR A 111 -15.74 -30.37 -22.52
C THR A 111 -14.49 -30.62 -23.34
N ASP A 112 -13.37 -30.93 -22.68
CA ASP A 112 -12.15 -31.35 -23.39
C ASP A 112 -12.38 -32.71 -24.08
N GLU A 113 -12.06 -32.79 -25.37
CA GLU A 113 -12.23 -34.00 -26.17
C GLU A 113 -11.39 -35.17 -25.66
N ASN A 114 -10.28 -34.88 -24.96
CA ASN A 114 -9.35 -35.87 -24.42
C ASN A 114 -9.79 -36.42 -23.05
N ASP A 115 -10.75 -35.80 -22.39
CA ASP A 115 -11.27 -36.30 -21.11
C ASP A 115 -12.31 -37.39 -21.34
N SER A 116 -12.42 -38.38 -20.45
CA SER A 116 -13.65 -39.17 -20.35
C SER A 116 -14.81 -38.30 -19.84
N LEU A 117 -16.05 -38.69 -20.12
CA LEU A 117 -17.23 -37.98 -19.58
C LEU A 117 -17.23 -37.96 -18.04
N THR A 118 -16.77 -39.03 -17.41
CA THR A 118 -16.57 -39.10 -15.94
C THR A 118 -15.51 -38.10 -15.46
N ALA A 119 -14.37 -37.99 -16.15
CA ALA A 119 -13.33 -37.01 -15.81
C ALA A 119 -13.80 -35.57 -16.04
N ALA A 120 -14.59 -35.31 -17.10
CA ALA A 120 -15.22 -34.02 -17.36
C ALA A 120 -16.21 -33.66 -16.24
N ALA A 121 -17.07 -34.60 -15.82
CA ALA A 121 -18.00 -34.40 -14.71
C ALA A 121 -17.26 -34.07 -13.39
N GLU A 122 -16.17 -34.77 -13.07
CA GLU A 122 -15.32 -34.45 -11.91
C GLU A 122 -14.71 -33.05 -12.00
N LYS A 123 -14.32 -32.57 -13.19
CA LYS A 123 -13.86 -31.19 -13.38
C LYS A 123 -14.97 -30.19 -13.05
N PHE A 124 -16.21 -30.46 -13.46
CA PHE A 124 -17.37 -29.62 -13.11
C PHE A 124 -17.70 -29.65 -11.62
N PHE A 125 -17.66 -30.80 -10.95
CA PHE A 125 -17.85 -30.87 -9.49
C PHE A 125 -16.74 -30.15 -8.71
N ARG A 126 -15.50 -30.17 -9.20
CA ARG A 126 -14.40 -29.34 -8.66
C ARG A 126 -14.69 -27.85 -8.82
N ARG A 127 -15.20 -27.43 -9.98
CA ARG A 127 -15.64 -26.03 -10.22
C ARG A 127 -16.80 -25.64 -9.31
N TYR A 128 -17.82 -26.49 -9.16
CA TYR A 128 -18.92 -26.30 -8.21
C TYR A 128 -18.41 -26.06 -6.78
N THR A 129 -17.58 -26.98 -6.26
CA THR A 129 -17.04 -26.88 -4.90
C THR A 129 -16.25 -25.59 -4.71
N LYS A 130 -15.43 -25.21 -5.70
CA LYS A 130 -14.66 -23.97 -5.67
C LYS A 130 -15.56 -22.73 -5.72
N ALA A 131 -16.54 -22.70 -6.61
CA ALA A 131 -17.48 -21.58 -6.77
C ALA A 131 -18.37 -21.41 -5.53
N ARG A 132 -18.87 -22.50 -4.94
CA ARG A 132 -19.65 -22.48 -3.70
C ARG A 132 -18.85 -21.93 -2.53
N ASN A 133 -17.65 -22.47 -2.30
CA ASN A 133 -16.80 -22.01 -1.19
C ASN A 133 -16.35 -20.55 -1.39
N ALA A 134 -16.03 -20.17 -2.64
CA ALA A 134 -15.73 -18.77 -2.97
C ALA A 134 -16.94 -17.86 -2.71
N ARG A 135 -18.15 -18.28 -3.09
CA ARG A 135 -19.38 -17.50 -2.87
C ARG A 135 -19.62 -17.19 -1.40
N GLU A 136 -19.49 -18.19 -0.54
CA GLU A 136 -19.69 -18.01 0.91
C GLU A 136 -18.63 -17.07 1.52
N GLU A 137 -17.35 -17.33 1.25
CA GLU A 137 -16.24 -16.55 1.82
C GLU A 137 -16.24 -15.10 1.30
N VAL A 138 -16.41 -14.93 -0.01
CA VAL A 138 -16.44 -13.61 -0.66
C VAL A 138 -17.65 -12.82 -0.21
N ALA A 139 -18.83 -13.43 -0.09
CA ALA A 139 -20.02 -12.76 0.43
C ALA A 139 -19.82 -12.27 1.87
N ARG A 140 -19.25 -13.12 2.75
CA ARG A 140 -18.91 -12.73 4.11
C ARG A 140 -17.95 -11.55 4.13
N ARG A 141 -16.91 -11.58 3.29
CA ARG A 141 -15.92 -10.49 3.20
C ARG A 141 -16.54 -9.19 2.67
N ILE A 142 -17.46 -9.27 1.71
CA ILE A 142 -18.20 -8.10 1.22
C ILE A 142 -19.05 -7.50 2.35
N ALA A 143 -19.78 -8.30 3.10
CA ALA A 143 -20.59 -7.82 4.23
C ALA A 143 -19.75 -7.09 5.28
N GLU A 144 -18.58 -7.63 5.63
CA GLU A 144 -17.64 -6.98 6.55
C GLU A 144 -17.15 -5.63 6.00
N LEU A 145 -16.80 -5.56 4.72
CA LEU A 145 -16.35 -4.32 4.08
C LEU A 145 -17.47 -3.28 3.98
N GLU A 146 -18.71 -3.71 3.74
CA GLU A 146 -19.88 -2.82 3.71
C GLU A 146 -20.18 -2.23 5.10
N SER A 147 -20.03 -3.02 6.16
CA SER A 147 -20.08 -2.53 7.54
C SER A 147 -19.00 -1.48 7.81
N GLN A 148 -17.75 -1.76 7.46
CA GLN A 148 -16.65 -0.79 7.58
C GLN A 148 -16.90 0.48 6.77
N LEU A 149 -17.50 0.38 5.58
CA LEU A 149 -17.87 1.54 4.77
C LEU A 149 -18.93 2.40 5.46
N ALA A 150 -19.91 1.79 6.12
CA ALA A 150 -20.90 2.52 6.92
C ALA A 150 -20.22 3.29 8.06
N ASP A 151 -19.28 2.66 8.77
CA ASP A 151 -18.52 3.29 9.85
C ASP A 151 -17.70 4.50 9.35
N PHE A 152 -16.99 4.34 8.22
CA PHE A 152 -16.22 5.45 7.64
C PHE A 152 -17.11 6.58 7.10
N ARG A 153 -18.31 6.28 6.62
CA ARG A 153 -19.29 7.31 6.22
C ARG A 153 -19.79 8.07 7.44
N ALA A 154 -20.12 7.38 8.53
CA ALA A 154 -20.47 8.03 9.79
C ALA A 154 -19.30 8.87 10.34
N GLN A 155 -18.07 8.38 10.23
CA GLN A 155 -16.88 9.14 10.59
C GLN A 155 -16.68 10.39 9.72
N MET A 156 -17.00 10.32 8.42
CA MET A 156 -16.99 11.50 7.54
C MET A 156 -17.96 12.57 8.04
N THR A 157 -19.20 12.20 8.39
CA THR A 157 -20.17 13.15 8.96
C THR A 157 -19.63 13.81 10.23
N ARG A 158 -18.93 13.06 11.09
CA ARG A 158 -18.28 13.61 12.29
C ARG A 158 -17.16 14.60 11.94
N VAL A 159 -16.36 14.31 10.91
CA VAL A 159 -15.32 15.23 10.40
C VAL A 159 -15.93 16.50 9.85
N GLU A 160 -16.98 16.40 9.03
CA GLU A 160 -17.66 17.57 8.45
C GLU A 160 -18.24 18.47 9.54
N ARG A 161 -18.84 17.87 10.58
CA ARG A 161 -19.31 18.60 11.76
C ARG A 161 -18.16 19.28 12.51
N ALA A 162 -17.05 18.56 12.78
CA ALA A 162 -15.89 19.15 13.44
C ALA A 162 -15.27 20.31 12.64
N VAL A 163 -15.29 20.23 11.32
CA VAL A 163 -14.87 21.33 10.44
C VAL A 163 -15.82 22.53 10.56
N ALA A 164 -17.13 22.31 10.60
CA ALA A 164 -18.11 23.37 10.77
C ALA A 164 -18.02 24.05 12.15
N GLU A 165 -17.78 23.26 13.21
CA GLU A 165 -17.65 23.72 14.60
C GLU A 165 -16.24 24.26 14.93
N ARG A 166 -15.30 24.20 13.97
CA ARG A 166 -13.88 24.53 14.15
C ARG A 166 -13.20 23.77 15.30
N ASP A 167 -13.56 22.51 15.51
CA ASP A 167 -12.96 21.62 16.52
C ASP A 167 -11.60 21.08 16.04
N GLU A 168 -10.54 21.84 16.32
CA GLU A 168 -9.17 21.44 16.00
C GLU A 168 -8.70 20.20 16.77
N GLY A 169 -9.19 20.01 18.00
CA GLY A 169 -8.80 18.89 18.85
C GLY A 169 -9.22 17.56 18.26
N PHE A 170 -10.48 17.46 17.84
CA PHE A 170 -11.00 16.29 17.15
C PHE A 170 -10.24 15.98 15.85
N LEU A 171 -9.96 17.01 15.04
CA LEU A 171 -9.27 16.83 13.77
C LEU A 171 -7.81 16.38 13.96
N GLN A 172 -7.13 16.88 14.99
CA GLN A 172 -5.78 16.43 15.37
C GLN A 172 -5.77 14.98 15.88
N ASP A 173 -6.70 14.63 16.77
CA ASP A 173 -6.82 13.27 17.30
C ASP A 173 -7.10 12.26 16.18
N LEU A 174 -8.04 12.59 15.29
CA LEU A 174 -8.33 11.75 14.13
C LEU A 174 -7.12 11.55 13.22
N LEU A 175 -6.29 12.58 13.04
CA LEU A 175 -5.11 12.49 12.20
C LEU A 175 -3.94 11.80 12.91
N GLY A 176 -3.91 11.79 14.24
CA GLY A 176 -2.86 11.23 15.08
C GLY A 176 -1.64 12.16 15.25
N PRO A 177 -0.67 11.77 16.10
CA PRO A 177 0.46 12.61 16.52
C PRO A 177 1.39 13.07 15.38
N ASP A 178 1.31 12.45 14.20
CA ASP A 178 2.11 12.84 13.01
C ASP A 178 1.58 14.09 12.28
N SER A 179 0.39 14.59 12.63
CA SER A 179 -0.29 15.63 11.86
C SER A 179 0.11 17.06 12.22
N SER A 180 0.43 17.32 13.49
CA SER A 180 0.89 18.63 13.96
C SER A 180 2.38 18.89 13.64
N ALA A 181 3.19 17.84 13.56
CA ALA A 181 4.60 17.92 13.18
C ALA A 181 4.82 18.12 11.66
N ALA A 182 3.87 17.69 10.82
CA ALA A 182 3.95 17.82 9.37
C ALA A 182 3.72 19.26 8.87
N ALA A 183 2.98 20.09 9.63
CA ALA A 183 2.76 21.50 9.29
C ALA A 183 4.00 22.36 9.56
N LYS A 184 4.69 22.13 10.70
CA LYS A 184 5.91 22.90 11.09
C LYS A 184 7.16 22.58 10.25
N LYS A 185 7.24 21.40 9.61
CA LYS A 185 8.38 21.02 8.72
C LYS A 185 8.09 21.20 7.22
N SER A 186 7.12 22.05 6.86
CA SER A 186 6.78 22.29 5.44
C SER A 186 7.46 23.52 4.84
N LYS A 187 8.09 24.38 5.65
CA LYS A 187 8.59 25.70 5.20
C LYS A 187 10.07 25.76 4.79
N ASP A 188 10.79 24.63 4.81
CA ASP A 188 12.19 24.54 4.37
C ASP A 188 12.44 23.41 3.36
N ARG A 189 11.44 23.09 2.55
CA ARG A 189 11.54 21.99 1.57
C ARG A 189 12.26 22.46 0.31
N LYS A 190 13.59 22.28 0.29
CA LYS A 190 14.34 22.17 -0.97
C LYS A 190 13.76 20.97 -1.77
N PRO A 191 13.54 21.10 -3.08
CA PRO A 191 13.11 19.99 -3.92
C PRO A 191 14.20 18.91 -3.91
N GLY A 192 13.95 17.73 -3.34
CA GLY A 192 14.84 16.57 -3.48
C GLY A 192 15.02 15.65 -2.27
N GLU A 193 14.56 16.00 -1.08
CA GLU A 193 14.81 15.15 0.10
C GLU A 193 13.75 14.03 0.27
N PHE A 194 14.16 12.80 0.00
CA PHE A 194 13.38 11.60 0.30
C PHE A 194 13.33 11.38 1.83
N ASN A 195 12.16 11.60 2.45
CA ASN A 195 11.95 11.45 3.90
C ASN A 195 11.43 10.04 4.31
N GLY A 196 11.28 9.13 3.33
CA GLY A 196 10.87 7.74 3.53
C GLY A 196 11.96 6.83 4.09
N ALA A 197 13.19 7.34 4.25
CA ALA A 197 14.29 6.62 4.88
C ALA A 197 14.68 7.25 6.22
N ARG A 198 15.13 6.40 7.15
CA ARG A 198 16.00 6.80 8.27
C ARG A 198 17.41 7.00 7.70
N ARG A 199 18.12 8.01 8.18
CA ARG A 199 19.48 8.35 7.76
C ARG A 199 20.43 8.05 8.90
N PHE A 200 21.52 7.37 8.58
CA PHE A 200 22.62 7.10 9.48
C PHE A 200 23.92 7.44 8.77
N ARG A 201 24.98 7.62 9.54
CA ARG A 201 26.32 7.87 9.00
C ARG A 201 27.28 6.86 9.58
N SER A 202 27.85 6.02 8.70
CA SER A 202 28.82 5.01 9.12
C SER A 202 30.04 5.65 9.77
N SER A 203 30.78 4.86 10.55
CA SER A 203 32.02 5.37 11.16
C SER A 203 33.12 5.72 10.14
N ASP A 204 33.01 5.25 8.90
CA ASP A 204 33.89 5.62 7.77
C ASP A 204 33.28 6.75 6.89
N ASP A 205 32.30 7.47 7.42
CA ASP A 205 31.66 8.64 6.78
C ASP A 205 30.73 8.34 5.59
N PHE A 206 30.24 7.11 5.45
CA PHE A 206 29.27 6.77 4.41
C PHE A 206 27.84 7.03 4.88
N GLU A 207 27.03 7.64 4.01
CA GLU A 207 25.60 7.80 4.26
C GLU A 207 24.89 6.45 4.08
N ILE A 208 24.17 6.02 5.12
CA ILE A 208 23.35 4.82 5.14
C ILE A 208 21.87 5.23 5.23
N LEU A 209 21.07 4.74 4.29
CA LEU A 209 19.64 4.99 4.21
C LEU A 209 18.87 3.70 4.51
N VAL A 210 17.92 3.74 5.44
CA VAL A 210 17.08 2.59 5.81
C VAL A 210 15.62 2.91 5.55
N GLY A 211 14.96 2.17 4.67
CA GLY A 211 13.55 2.41 4.35
C GLY A 211 12.62 2.20 5.57
N LYS A 212 11.54 2.98 5.67
CA LYS A 212 10.58 2.90 6.79
C LYS A 212 9.41 1.96 6.52
N ALA A 213 9.00 1.83 5.25
CA ALA A 213 7.87 1.01 4.81
C ALA A 213 8.14 0.39 3.43
N SER A 214 7.33 -0.59 3.00
CA SER A 214 7.55 -1.31 1.73
C SER A 214 7.52 -0.41 0.48
N LYS A 215 6.71 0.66 0.50
CA LYS A 215 6.71 1.69 -0.58
C LYS A 215 7.99 2.53 -0.57
N ASP A 216 8.50 2.83 0.61
CA ASP A 216 9.73 3.59 0.78
C ASP A 216 10.95 2.75 0.39
N ASN A 217 10.96 1.47 0.73
CA ASN A 217 11.95 0.49 0.28
C ASN A 217 12.06 0.47 -1.24
N ASP A 218 10.93 0.41 -1.93
CA ASP A 218 10.85 0.46 -3.38
C ASP A 218 11.43 1.74 -3.96
N PHE A 219 11.02 2.89 -3.42
CA PHE A 219 11.51 4.18 -3.88
C PHE A 219 13.02 4.34 -3.58
N LEU A 220 13.44 3.93 -2.40
CA LEU A 220 14.83 3.95 -1.97
C LEU A 220 15.72 3.11 -2.91
N THR A 221 15.31 1.88 -3.20
CA THR A 221 16.08 0.96 -4.04
C THR A 221 16.06 1.34 -5.52
N PHE A 222 14.92 1.78 -6.07
CA PHE A 222 14.79 1.96 -7.52
C PHE A 222 14.84 3.41 -8.00
N ARG A 223 14.66 4.40 -7.13
CA ARG A 223 14.70 5.83 -7.49
C ARG A 223 15.85 6.60 -6.83
N VAL A 224 16.22 6.28 -5.59
CA VAL A 224 17.26 7.00 -4.84
C VAL A 224 18.64 6.36 -5.00
N ALA A 225 18.71 5.03 -4.98
CA ALA A 225 19.98 4.30 -5.09
C ALA A 225 20.51 4.30 -6.53
N ARG A 226 21.81 4.57 -6.65
CA ARG A 226 22.58 4.50 -7.89
C ARG A 226 23.11 3.07 -8.09
N ALA A 227 23.49 2.72 -9.32
CA ALA A 227 23.91 1.37 -9.70
C ALA A 227 25.04 0.78 -8.82
N GLN A 228 25.95 1.63 -8.35
CA GLN A 228 27.11 1.27 -7.52
C GLN A 228 26.85 1.33 -6.00
N ASP A 229 25.71 1.87 -5.58
CA ASP A 229 25.37 1.91 -4.16
C ASP A 229 25.18 0.48 -3.66
N LEU A 230 25.52 0.23 -2.40
CA LEU A 230 25.38 -1.10 -1.83
C LEU A 230 23.98 -1.26 -1.24
N TRP A 231 23.30 -2.33 -1.62
CA TRP A 231 21.99 -2.70 -1.11
C TRP A 231 22.12 -3.87 -0.14
N LEU A 232 21.38 -3.81 0.97
CA LEU A 232 21.32 -4.87 1.97
C LEU A 232 19.88 -5.13 2.43
N HIS A 233 19.61 -6.39 2.82
CA HIS A 233 18.33 -6.83 3.38
C HIS A 233 18.50 -8.13 4.18
N ALA A 234 17.69 -8.33 5.22
CA ALA A 234 17.71 -9.54 6.03
C ALA A 234 17.22 -10.75 5.21
N ALA A 235 18.05 -11.79 5.11
CA ALA A 235 17.72 -13.01 4.38
C ALA A 235 16.52 -13.72 5.03
N ASP A 236 15.56 -14.16 4.21
CA ASP A 236 14.38 -14.93 4.65
C ASP A 236 13.42 -14.22 5.62
N TYR A 237 13.64 -12.94 5.94
CA TYR A 237 12.78 -12.16 6.83
C TYR A 237 12.21 -10.91 6.15
N PRO A 238 10.93 -10.56 6.40
CA PRO A 238 10.44 -9.23 6.10
C PRO A 238 11.28 -8.17 6.82
N GLY A 239 11.63 -7.10 6.11
CA GLY A 239 12.51 -6.08 6.66
C GLY A 239 12.72 -4.89 5.76
N SER A 240 13.49 -3.93 6.28
CA SER A 240 13.81 -2.68 5.59
C SER A 240 14.90 -2.90 4.53
N HIS A 241 14.80 -2.21 3.40
CA HIS A 241 15.94 -2.12 2.48
C HIS A 241 16.93 -1.11 3.05
N VAL A 242 18.21 -1.48 3.06
CA VAL A 242 19.30 -0.61 3.48
C VAL A 242 20.17 -0.28 2.27
N ILE A 243 20.50 1.00 2.09
CA ILE A 243 21.38 1.49 1.03
C ILE A 243 22.56 2.21 1.65
N VAL A 244 23.78 1.78 1.33
CA VAL A 244 25.00 2.56 1.58
C VAL A 244 25.32 3.36 0.32
N LYS A 245 25.28 4.68 0.43
CA LYS A 245 25.53 5.59 -0.69
C LYS A 245 27.02 5.61 -1.02
N ASN A 246 27.34 5.33 -2.28
CA ASN A 246 28.71 5.31 -2.77
C ASN A 246 28.86 6.18 -4.03
N PRO A 247 28.70 7.51 -3.91
CA PRO A 247 28.77 8.41 -5.06
C PRO A 247 30.16 8.38 -5.73
N ASN A 248 31.22 8.17 -4.94
CA ASN A 248 32.61 8.21 -5.39
C ASN A 248 33.16 6.86 -5.86
N ARG A 249 32.34 5.79 -5.90
CA ARG A 249 32.74 4.43 -6.32
C ARG A 249 33.96 3.89 -5.57
N ARG A 250 34.09 4.24 -4.29
CA ARG A 250 35.18 3.74 -3.44
C ARG A 250 34.85 2.33 -2.96
N GLU A 251 35.86 1.56 -2.59
CA GLU A 251 35.64 0.32 -1.88
C GLU A 251 34.98 0.63 -0.53
N ILE A 252 33.90 -0.09 -0.20
CA ILE A 252 33.18 0.11 1.06
C ILE A 252 33.94 -0.66 2.14
N PRO A 253 34.45 0.00 3.18
CA PRO A 253 35.18 -0.68 4.25
C PRO A 253 34.31 -1.74 4.93
N GLN A 254 34.94 -2.81 5.39
CA GLN A 254 34.25 -3.91 6.06
C GLN A 254 33.43 -3.44 7.28
N LYS A 255 33.90 -2.39 7.97
CA LYS A 255 33.23 -1.81 9.13
C LYS A 255 31.90 -1.15 8.75
N THR A 256 31.90 -0.28 7.74
CA THR A 256 30.66 0.28 7.16
C THR A 256 29.69 -0.80 6.67
N LEU A 257 30.21 -1.87 6.02
CA LEU A 257 29.38 -3.00 5.60
C LEU A 257 28.69 -3.67 6.80
N LEU A 258 29.44 -3.90 7.87
CA LEU A 258 28.94 -4.54 9.09
C LEU A 258 27.89 -3.66 9.76
N GLU A 259 28.14 -2.36 9.92
CA GLU A 259 27.18 -1.39 10.48
C GLU A 259 25.87 -1.34 9.67
N ALA A 260 25.96 -1.30 8.34
CA ALA A 260 24.79 -1.32 7.47
C ALA A 260 24.02 -2.66 7.57
N ALA A 261 24.72 -3.78 7.72
CA ALA A 261 24.10 -5.09 7.89
C ALA A 261 23.40 -5.21 9.25
N GLN A 262 24.00 -4.68 10.32
CA GLN A 262 23.38 -4.62 11.65
C GLN A 262 22.07 -3.83 11.62
N LEU A 263 22.04 -2.70 10.90
CA LEU A 263 20.81 -1.93 10.68
C LEU A 263 19.76 -2.73 9.90
N ALA A 264 20.16 -3.47 8.85
CA ALA A 264 19.25 -4.32 8.08
C ALA A 264 18.63 -5.41 8.96
N ALA A 265 19.43 -6.03 9.83
CA ALA A 265 18.97 -7.02 10.79
C ALA A 265 18.05 -6.41 11.87
N PHE A 266 18.39 -5.23 12.41
CA PHE A 266 17.61 -4.55 13.44
C PHE A 266 16.24 -4.08 12.94
N TYR A 267 16.17 -3.56 11.71
CA TYR A 267 14.92 -3.12 11.08
C TYR A 267 14.24 -4.23 10.26
N SER A 268 14.36 -5.47 10.73
CA SER A 268 13.66 -6.66 10.21
C SER A 268 12.89 -7.38 11.32
N ASP A 269 12.06 -8.34 10.95
CA ASP A 269 11.36 -9.20 11.90
C ASP A 269 12.32 -10.11 12.70
N ALA A 270 13.57 -10.26 12.24
CA ALA A 270 14.62 -11.03 12.92
C ALA A 270 15.39 -10.25 14.00
N ARG A 271 14.95 -9.03 14.36
CA ARG A 271 15.65 -8.16 15.34
C ARG A 271 15.91 -8.78 16.72
N ARG A 272 15.21 -9.86 17.09
CA ARG A 272 15.37 -10.58 18.37
C ARG A 272 16.27 -11.81 18.26
N GLN A 273 16.75 -12.15 17.07
CA GLN A 273 17.63 -13.30 16.88
C GLN A 273 19.07 -12.94 17.28
N PRO A 274 19.83 -13.90 17.83
CA PRO A 274 21.21 -13.65 18.23
C PRO A 274 22.09 -13.31 17.02
N LYS A 275 21.87 -13.98 15.89
CA LYS A 275 22.53 -13.67 14.61
C LYS A 275 21.53 -13.77 13.48
N VAL A 276 21.62 -12.84 12.53
CA VAL A 276 20.77 -12.75 11.35
C VAL A 276 21.66 -12.77 10.11
N ALA A 277 21.29 -13.61 9.13
CA ALA A 277 21.90 -13.59 7.82
C ALA A 277 21.39 -12.38 7.03
N VAL A 278 22.29 -11.56 6.50
CA VAL A 278 21.96 -10.37 5.71
C VAL A 278 22.58 -10.54 4.33
N HIS A 279 21.74 -10.44 3.30
CA HIS A 279 22.20 -10.39 1.93
C HIS A 279 22.64 -8.97 1.59
N TYR A 280 23.77 -8.86 0.90
CA TYR A 280 24.27 -7.60 0.38
C TYR A 280 24.75 -7.76 -1.06
N THR A 281 24.50 -6.73 -1.87
CA THR A 281 24.92 -6.67 -3.27
C THR A 281 24.90 -5.24 -3.80
N PRO A 282 25.73 -4.89 -4.79
CA PRO A 282 25.55 -3.64 -5.52
C PRO A 282 24.14 -3.54 -6.11
N LYS A 283 23.51 -2.36 -6.01
CA LYS A 283 22.13 -2.11 -6.47
C LYS A 283 21.88 -2.54 -7.91
N LYS A 284 22.89 -2.48 -8.80
CA LYS A 284 22.78 -2.95 -10.19
C LYS A 284 22.37 -4.43 -10.35
N PHE A 285 22.54 -5.25 -9.31
CA PHE A 285 22.12 -6.65 -9.29
C PHE A 285 20.74 -6.87 -8.63
N VAL A 286 20.07 -5.78 -8.24
CA VAL A 286 18.73 -5.79 -7.64
C VAL A 286 17.70 -5.39 -8.70
N ASN A 287 16.79 -6.30 -9.01
CA ASN A 287 15.76 -6.13 -10.03
C ASN A 287 14.37 -6.16 -9.42
N LYS A 288 13.43 -5.41 -10.01
CA LYS A 288 12.01 -5.49 -9.67
C LYS A 288 11.29 -6.42 -10.65
N PRO A 289 10.75 -7.57 -10.21
CA PRO A 289 9.94 -8.41 -11.10
C PRO A 289 8.72 -7.65 -11.62
N LYS A 290 8.34 -7.90 -12.89
CA LYS A 290 7.17 -7.21 -13.49
C LYS A 290 5.90 -7.54 -12.70
N GLY A 291 5.16 -6.51 -12.30
CA GLY A 291 3.92 -6.66 -11.54
C GLY A 291 4.10 -6.97 -10.04
N ALA A 292 5.34 -7.02 -9.53
CA ALA A 292 5.60 -7.28 -8.12
C ALA A 292 5.05 -6.19 -7.19
N VAL A 293 4.59 -6.62 -6.01
CA VAL A 293 4.17 -5.73 -4.92
C VAL A 293 5.34 -4.87 -4.43
N PRO A 294 5.08 -3.67 -3.87
CA PRO A 294 6.15 -2.83 -3.35
C PRO A 294 6.99 -3.51 -2.26
N GLY A 295 8.31 -3.39 -2.36
CA GLY A 295 9.30 -4.00 -1.48
C GLY A 295 9.82 -5.35 -1.99
N LEU A 296 9.16 -5.99 -2.96
CA LEU A 296 9.62 -7.27 -3.49
C LEU A 296 10.70 -7.07 -4.56
N VAL A 297 11.85 -7.72 -4.36
CA VAL A 297 13.01 -7.64 -5.25
C VAL A 297 13.53 -9.03 -5.61
N SER A 298 14.23 -9.12 -6.73
CA SER A 298 15.00 -10.29 -7.15
C SER A 298 16.47 -9.93 -7.26
N LEU A 299 17.35 -10.78 -6.74
CA LEU A 299 18.79 -10.58 -6.73
C LEU A 299 19.43 -11.51 -7.77
N SER A 300 20.13 -10.94 -8.75
CA SER A 300 20.88 -11.75 -9.73
C SER A 300 22.21 -12.27 -9.19
N ALA A 301 22.76 -11.60 -8.19
CA ALA A 301 23.96 -11.99 -7.46
C ALA A 301 23.94 -11.31 -6.09
N PHE A 302 24.36 -12.03 -5.04
CA PHE A 302 24.48 -11.48 -3.69
C PHE A 302 25.54 -12.24 -2.89
N LYS A 303 25.99 -11.63 -1.80
CA LYS A 303 26.79 -12.27 -0.75
C LYS A 303 26.01 -12.21 0.55
N THR A 304 26.35 -13.07 1.50
CA THR A 304 25.70 -13.12 2.82
C THR A 304 26.71 -12.85 3.90
N ILE A 305 26.31 -12.08 4.92
CA ILE A 305 27.06 -11.87 6.15
C ILE A 305 26.16 -12.17 7.34
N LEU A 306 26.69 -12.80 8.40
CA LEU A 306 25.98 -12.97 9.67
C LEU A 306 26.34 -11.83 10.62
N VAL A 307 25.33 -11.18 11.16
CA VAL A 307 25.47 -10.05 12.09
C VAL A 307 24.48 -10.14 13.24
N GLU A 308 24.82 -9.49 14.34
CA GLU A 308 23.91 -9.31 15.48
C GLU A 308 23.07 -8.03 15.26
N PRO A 309 21.75 -8.04 15.47
CA PRO A 309 20.93 -6.84 15.28
C PRO A 309 21.32 -5.70 16.23
N GLN A 310 21.78 -4.57 15.70
CA GLN A 310 22.22 -3.43 16.52
C GLN A 310 22.01 -2.09 15.80
N VAL A 311 21.77 -1.03 16.59
CA VAL A 311 21.79 0.37 16.15
C VAL A 311 22.97 1.04 16.83
N ALA A 312 24.18 0.83 16.33
CA ALA A 312 25.43 1.42 16.86
C ALA A 312 26.05 2.41 15.86
N VAL A 313 25.21 3.14 15.14
CA VAL A 313 25.61 4.10 14.13
C VAL A 313 24.99 5.44 14.55
N GLY A 314 25.81 6.48 14.75
CA GLY A 314 25.38 7.74 15.34
C GLY A 314 24.13 8.32 14.67
N GLU A 315 23.12 8.66 15.47
CA GLU A 315 21.87 9.33 15.04
C GLU A 315 22.12 10.76 14.55
#